data_AF-A0A8T0AYM2-F1
#
_entry.id   AF-A0A8T0AYM2-F1
#
_cell.length_a   1.000
_cell.length_b   1.000
_cell.length_c   1.000
_cell.angle_alpha   90.00
_cell.angle_beta   90.00
_cell.angle_gamma   90.00
#
_symmetry.space_group_name_H-M   'P 1'
#
loop_
_entity.id
_entity.type
_entity.pdbx_description
1 polymer ?
#
loop_
_entity_poly.entity_id
_entity_poly.type
_entity_poly.pdbx_seq_one_letter_code
_entity_poly.pdbx_strand_id
1 'polypeptide(L)'
;MARCCRCTRLYLAVSVLMCVLVHSEGDTHFPSVGGKLLKPSMCHTSSLQIPNDKDHALRVPENELLSLVRSLLMAWSDPLALLSSEATSLPHPERNSINTKTRELQDHTNSLGAGLERLVRKMGSSPESLSSLPFNSNDLGQDNISRLVNFHFLLSCFRRDSHKIDSFLKVLRCRASKMLPEMC
;
A
#
# COMPACT_ATOMS: atom_id res chain seq x y z
N MET A 1 -9.48 2.90 30.29
CA MET A 1 -9.46 1.89 29.21
C MET A 1 -9.13 2.60 27.89
N ALA A 2 -7.85 2.66 27.49
CA ALA A 2 -7.43 3.27 26.24
C ALA A 2 -7.03 2.18 25.24
N ARG A 3 -7.88 1.87 24.28
CA ARG A 3 -7.50 1.14 23.07
C ARG A 3 -7.58 2.11 21.90
N CYS A 4 -6.64 3.05 21.87
CA CYS A 4 -6.47 3.93 20.72
C CYS A 4 -6.02 3.08 19.52
N CYS A 5 -6.83 3.16 18.46
CA CYS A 5 -6.68 2.65 17.10
C CYS A 5 -5.28 2.09 16.73
N ARG A 6 -5.06 0.78 16.95
CA ARG A 6 -3.92 0.06 16.35
C ARG A 6 -3.94 0.30 14.85
N CYS A 7 -2.79 0.62 14.26
CA CYS A 7 -2.58 0.59 12.83
C CYS A 7 -3.27 -0.65 12.23
N THR A 8 -4.03 -0.41 11.18
CA THR A 8 -4.70 -1.44 10.39
C THR A 8 -3.66 -2.42 9.85
N ARG A 9 -4.12 -3.64 9.55
CA ARG A 9 -3.23 -4.78 9.28
C ARG A 9 -2.29 -4.54 8.10
N LEU A 10 -2.65 -3.68 7.14
CA LEU A 10 -1.93 -3.52 5.88
C LEU A 10 -0.63 -2.73 6.04
N TYR A 11 -0.67 -1.53 6.64
CA TYR A 11 0.55 -0.74 6.88
C TYR A 11 1.56 -1.51 7.75
N LEU A 12 1.07 -2.21 8.78
CA LEU A 12 1.93 -3.00 9.66
C LEU A 12 2.55 -4.19 8.90
N ALA A 13 1.78 -4.89 8.07
CA ALA A 13 2.28 -6.00 7.26
C ALA A 13 3.40 -5.55 6.30
N VAL A 14 3.20 -4.43 5.58
CA VAL A 14 4.25 -3.85 4.74
C VAL A 14 5.47 -3.44 5.56
N SER A 15 5.27 -2.80 6.71
CA SER A 15 6.37 -2.33 7.56
C SER A 15 7.22 -3.50 8.06
N VAL A 16 6.58 -4.61 8.44
CA VAL A 16 7.28 -5.85 8.84
C VAL A 16 8.05 -6.44 7.66
N LEU A 17 7.44 -6.52 6.47
CA LEU A 17 8.12 -7.01 5.27
C LEU A 17 9.34 -6.15 4.91
N MET A 18 9.20 -4.82 4.98
CA MET A 18 10.30 -3.88 4.81
C MET A 18 11.40 -4.08 5.85
N CYS A 19 11.05 -4.33 7.11
CA CYS A 19 12.04 -4.65 8.13
C CYS A 19 12.81 -5.94 7.78
N VAL A 20 12.15 -6.99 7.29
CA VAL A 20 12.82 -8.24 6.89
C VAL A 20 13.80 -8.00 5.73
N LEU A 21 13.44 -7.14 4.77
CA LEU A 21 14.32 -6.76 3.65
C LEU A 21 15.56 -5.97 4.09
N VAL A 22 15.47 -5.24 5.21
CA VAL A 22 16.57 -4.38 5.69
C VAL A 22 17.42 -5.09 6.75
N HIS A 23 16.84 -5.92 7.61
CA HIS A 23 17.53 -6.47 8.79
C HIS A 23 18.51 -7.61 8.49
N SER A 24 18.41 -8.30 7.34
CA SER A 24 19.42 -9.33 7.01
C SER A 24 20.65 -8.79 6.29
N GLU A 25 20.63 -7.53 5.86
CA GLU A 25 21.78 -6.80 5.30
C GLU A 25 22.57 -6.16 6.45
N GLY A 26 23.27 -6.98 7.26
CA GLY A 26 24.12 -6.46 8.33
C GLY A 26 25.04 -5.34 7.82
N ASP A 27 24.78 -4.10 8.23
CA ASP A 27 25.54 -2.88 7.90
C ASP A 27 25.82 -2.59 6.40
N THR A 28 25.19 -3.26 5.43
CA THR A 28 25.28 -2.86 4.02
C THR A 28 24.22 -1.81 3.68
N HIS A 29 24.68 -0.58 3.49
CA HIS A 29 23.90 0.50 2.88
C HIS A 29 23.22 -0.03 1.60
N PHE A 30 21.88 0.09 1.49
CA PHE A 30 21.19 -0.25 0.25
C PHE A 30 21.89 0.46 -0.91
N PRO A 31 22.39 -0.26 -1.93
CA PRO A 31 23.15 0.34 -3.00
C PRO A 31 22.28 1.37 -3.73
N SER A 32 22.75 2.62 -3.80
CA SER A 32 22.14 3.62 -4.66
C SER A 32 22.44 3.24 -6.11
N VAL A 33 21.42 2.79 -6.86
CA VAL A 33 21.56 2.59 -8.30
C VAL A 33 21.60 3.98 -8.97
N GLY A 34 22.76 4.34 -9.51
CA GLY A 34 22.93 5.52 -10.37
C GLY A 34 22.93 6.89 -9.68
N GLY A 35 23.16 6.97 -8.37
CA GLY A 35 23.27 8.25 -7.64
C GLY A 35 21.97 9.06 -7.53
N LYS A 36 20.83 8.50 -7.99
CA LYS A 36 19.50 9.08 -7.80
C LYS A 36 18.82 8.38 -6.63
N LEU A 37 18.58 9.13 -5.56
CA LEU A 37 17.72 8.66 -4.47
C LEU A 37 16.30 8.48 -5.03
N LEU A 38 15.77 7.26 -5.00
CA LEU A 38 14.39 6.99 -5.40
C LEU A 38 13.45 7.77 -4.47
N LYS A 39 12.71 8.75 -5.04
CA LYS A 39 11.89 9.68 -4.26
C LYS A 39 10.45 9.18 -4.16
N PRO A 40 9.73 9.52 -3.07
CA PRO A 40 8.30 9.24 -2.97
C PRO A 40 7.49 9.77 -4.17
N SER A 41 7.91 10.87 -4.80
CA SER A 41 7.24 11.41 -6.01
C SER A 41 7.28 10.47 -7.23
N MET A 42 8.12 9.43 -7.22
CA MET A 42 8.26 8.46 -8.31
C MET A 42 7.29 7.28 -8.21
N CYS A 43 6.52 7.16 -7.13
CA CYS A 43 5.50 6.12 -7.03
C CYS A 43 4.38 6.36 -8.05
N HIS A 44 3.86 5.31 -8.68
CA HIS A 44 2.84 5.41 -9.74
C HIS A 44 1.53 6.06 -9.29
N THR A 45 1.22 5.99 -8.00
CA THR A 45 0.04 6.63 -7.38
C THR A 45 0.23 8.10 -7.06
N SER A 46 1.40 8.68 -7.29
CA SER A 46 1.69 10.08 -6.90
C SER A 46 0.89 11.11 -7.70
N SER A 47 0.33 10.73 -8.86
CA SER A 47 -0.57 11.56 -9.66
C SER A 47 -2.00 11.61 -9.10
N LEU A 48 -2.37 10.71 -8.18
CA LEU A 48 -3.69 10.76 -7.54
C LEU A 48 -3.75 11.95 -6.58
N GLN A 49 -4.81 12.74 -6.70
CA GLN A 49 -5.12 13.83 -5.78
C GLN A 49 -5.64 13.28 -4.45
N ILE A 50 -4.72 12.71 -3.66
CA ILE A 50 -5.04 12.09 -2.37
C ILE A 50 -4.73 13.07 -1.24
N PRO A 51 -5.67 13.31 -0.30
CA PRO A 51 -5.40 14.05 0.93
C PRO A 51 -4.19 13.48 1.66
N ASN A 52 -3.24 14.35 2.02
CA ASN A 52 -2.04 13.94 2.75
C ASN A 52 -2.11 14.32 4.24
N ASP A 53 -3.01 15.23 4.62
CA ASP A 53 -3.21 15.72 5.98
C ASP A 53 -4.52 15.20 6.59
N LYS A 54 -4.53 15.09 7.93
CA LYS A 54 -5.67 14.59 8.70
C LYS A 54 -6.91 15.46 8.50
N ASP A 55 -6.75 16.78 8.54
CA ASP A 55 -7.87 17.72 8.50
C ASP A 55 -8.59 17.69 7.16
N HIS A 56 -7.85 17.62 6.06
CA HIS A 56 -8.43 17.42 4.73
C HIS A 56 -9.13 16.07 4.63
N ALA A 57 -8.51 14.97 5.09
CA ALA A 57 -9.14 13.64 5.06
C ALA A 57 -10.46 13.60 5.84
N LEU A 58 -10.56 14.32 6.97
CA LEU A 58 -11.79 14.44 7.76
C LEU A 58 -12.89 15.27 7.08
N ARG A 59 -12.56 16.08 6.06
CA ARG A 59 -13.52 16.89 5.28
C ARG A 59 -14.00 16.19 4.01
N VAL A 60 -13.24 15.23 3.48
CA VAL A 60 -13.64 14.48 2.27
C VAL A 60 -14.94 13.70 2.51
N PRO A 61 -15.97 13.80 1.64
CA PRO A 61 -17.20 13.03 1.75
C PRO A 61 -16.99 11.51 1.82
N GLU A 62 -17.92 10.77 2.42
CA GLU A 62 -17.79 9.32 2.64
C GLU A 62 -17.66 8.53 1.32
N ASN A 63 -18.47 8.86 0.32
CA ASN A 63 -18.43 8.24 -1.01
C ASN A 63 -17.08 8.49 -1.72
N GLU A 64 -16.59 9.72 -1.68
CA GLU A 64 -15.30 10.09 -2.28
C GLU A 64 -14.14 9.40 -1.56
N LEU A 65 -14.16 9.36 -0.23
CA LEU A 65 -13.13 8.70 0.56
C LEU A 65 -13.09 7.19 0.29
N LEU A 66 -14.26 6.57 0.14
CA LEU A 66 -14.39 5.18 -0.26
C LEU A 66 -13.87 4.94 -1.69
N SER A 67 -14.15 5.85 -2.62
CA SER A 67 -13.65 5.83 -4.00
C SER A 67 -12.12 5.94 -4.05
N LEU A 68 -11.53 6.81 -3.22
CA LEU A 68 -10.07 6.94 -3.08
C LEU A 68 -9.41 5.65 -2.57
N VAL A 69 -9.98 5.02 -1.54
CA VAL A 69 -9.44 3.74 -1.04
C VAL A 69 -9.51 2.66 -2.11
N ARG A 70 -10.64 2.55 -2.83
CA ARG A 70 -10.78 1.59 -3.93
C ARG A 70 -9.79 1.84 -5.05
N SER A 71 -9.62 3.10 -5.45
CA SER A 71 -8.67 3.51 -6.49
C SER A 71 -7.24 3.12 -6.13
N LEU A 72 -6.83 3.35 -4.87
CA LEU A 72 -5.53 2.92 -4.37
C LEU A 72 -5.37 1.40 -4.41
N LEU A 73 -6.34 0.64 -3.89
CA LEU A 73 -6.28 -0.82 -3.89
C LEU A 73 -6.21 -1.40 -5.30
N MET A 74 -6.97 -0.85 -6.24
CA MET A 74 -6.91 -1.27 -7.65
C MET A 74 -5.56 -0.94 -8.28
N ALA A 75 -5.02 0.26 -8.05
CA ALA A 75 -3.71 0.66 -8.55
C ALA A 75 -2.57 -0.24 -8.02
N TRP A 76 -2.77 -0.89 -6.88
CA TRP A 76 -1.79 -1.81 -6.28
C TRP A 76 -1.97 -3.28 -6.69
N SER A 77 -2.98 -3.62 -7.48
CA SER A 77 -3.24 -5.01 -7.91
C SER A 77 -2.06 -5.59 -8.73
N ASP A 78 -1.69 -4.93 -9.84
CA ASP A 78 -0.59 -5.38 -10.69
C ASP A 78 0.79 -5.29 -10.01
N PRO A 79 1.14 -4.18 -9.31
CA PRO A 79 2.41 -4.12 -8.58
C PRO A 79 2.58 -5.22 -7.52
N LEU A 80 1.53 -5.57 -6.79
CA LEU A 80 1.59 -6.64 -5.78
C LEU A 80 1.70 -8.02 -6.42
N ALA A 81 1.06 -8.23 -7.58
CA ALA A 81 1.24 -9.45 -8.35
C ALA A 81 2.69 -9.61 -8.85
N LEU A 82 3.28 -8.52 -9.35
CA LEU A 82 4.69 -8.49 -9.75
C LEU A 82 5.61 -8.81 -8.56
N LEU A 83 5.44 -8.11 -7.42
CA LEU A 83 6.24 -8.37 -6.21
C LEU A 83 6.11 -9.82 -5.75
N SER A 84 4.90 -10.38 -5.73
CA SER A 84 4.63 -11.77 -5.34
C SER A 84 5.33 -12.78 -6.25
N SER A 85 5.33 -12.54 -7.56
CA SER A 85 6.06 -13.38 -8.53
C SER A 85 7.57 -13.28 -8.33
N GLU A 86 8.09 -12.06 -8.25
CA GLU A 86 9.53 -11.77 -8.21
C GLU A 86 10.19 -12.17 -6.87
N ALA A 87 9.43 -12.16 -5.78
CA ALA A 87 9.91 -12.57 -4.46
C ALA A 87 10.42 -14.03 -4.45
N THR A 88 9.96 -14.89 -5.37
CA THR A 88 10.42 -16.28 -5.48
C THR A 88 11.88 -16.41 -5.89
N SER A 89 12.43 -15.43 -6.61
CA SER A 89 13.78 -15.43 -7.18
C SER A 89 14.58 -14.19 -6.76
N LEU A 90 14.14 -13.50 -5.70
CA LEU A 90 14.80 -12.32 -5.17
C LEU A 90 16.18 -12.68 -4.62
N PRO A 91 17.25 -11.94 -4.97
CA PRO A 91 18.61 -12.20 -4.53
C PRO A 91 18.82 -11.72 -3.09
N HIS A 92 18.23 -12.43 -2.11
CA HIS A 92 18.24 -12.03 -0.70
C HIS A 92 18.27 -13.26 0.23
N PRO A 93 19.01 -13.26 1.36
CA PRO A 93 19.09 -14.41 2.27
C PRO A 93 17.72 -14.86 2.80
N GLU A 94 16.88 -13.91 3.20
CA GLU A 94 15.53 -14.14 3.71
C GLU A 94 14.45 -14.33 2.63
N ARG A 95 14.83 -14.67 1.39
CA ARG A 95 13.92 -14.77 0.23
C ARG A 95 12.65 -15.57 0.52
N ASN A 96 12.75 -16.71 1.22
CA ASN A 96 11.59 -17.53 1.54
C ASN A 96 10.60 -16.79 2.46
N SER A 97 11.10 -16.07 3.47
CA SER A 97 10.29 -15.25 4.38
C SER A 97 9.65 -14.08 3.64
N ILE A 98 10.42 -13.39 2.79
CA ILE A 98 9.95 -12.29 1.93
C ILE A 98 8.83 -12.77 1.00
N ASN A 99 9.02 -13.91 0.34
CA ASN A 99 8.04 -14.50 -0.56
C ASN A 99 6.71 -14.80 0.14
N THR A 100 6.76 -15.49 1.29
CA THR A 100 5.56 -15.78 2.09
C THR A 100 4.84 -14.49 2.50
N LYS A 101 5.57 -13.52 3.05
CA LYS A 101 4.99 -12.25 3.51
C LYS A 101 4.43 -11.40 2.37
N THR A 102 5.05 -11.43 1.20
CA THR A 102 4.59 -10.70 0.01
C THR A 102 3.28 -11.30 -0.51
N ARG A 103 3.13 -12.62 -0.49
CA ARG A 103 1.86 -13.30 -0.83
C ARG A 103 0.76 -12.99 0.17
N GLU A 104 1.05 -13.11 1.47
CA GLU A 104 0.09 -12.74 2.52
C GLU A 104 -0.37 -11.29 2.37
N LEU A 105 0.55 -10.40 2.01
CA LEU A 105 0.26 -8.98 1.77
C LEU A 105 -0.64 -8.78 0.54
N GLN A 106 -0.35 -9.47 -0.56
CA GLN A 106 -1.21 -9.48 -1.75
C GLN A 106 -2.61 -9.97 -1.41
N ASP A 107 -2.73 -11.10 -0.71
CA ASP A 107 -4.01 -11.70 -0.32
C ASP A 107 -4.82 -10.79 0.61
N HIS A 108 -4.16 -10.17 1.60
CA HIS A 108 -4.80 -9.19 2.47
C HIS A 108 -5.33 -7.98 1.70
N THR A 109 -4.57 -7.49 0.72
CA THR A 109 -4.97 -6.36 -0.13
C THR A 109 -6.18 -6.72 -1.00
N ASN A 110 -6.15 -7.89 -1.64
CA ASN A 110 -7.23 -8.41 -2.45
C ASN A 110 -8.51 -8.63 -1.64
N SER A 111 -8.39 -9.22 -0.45
CA SER A 111 -9.51 -9.45 0.46
C SER A 111 -10.15 -8.14 0.93
N LEU A 112 -9.33 -7.13 1.24
CA LEU A 112 -9.80 -5.79 1.57
C LEU A 112 -10.56 -5.15 0.39
N GLY A 113 -10.00 -5.20 -0.82
CA GLY A 113 -10.67 -4.71 -2.03
C GLY A 113 -12.03 -5.36 -2.25
N ALA A 114 -12.10 -6.70 -2.20
CA ALA A 114 -13.36 -7.45 -2.32
C ALA A 114 -14.37 -7.12 -1.20
N GLY A 115 -13.88 -6.84 0.01
CA GLY A 115 -14.68 -6.34 1.13
C GLY A 115 -15.35 -5.00 0.82
N LEU A 116 -14.60 -4.05 0.28
CA LEU A 116 -15.11 -2.72 -0.10
C LEU A 116 -16.09 -2.79 -1.27
N GLU A 117 -15.82 -3.60 -2.30
CA GLU A 117 -16.75 -3.81 -3.42
C GLU A 117 -18.12 -4.36 -2.96
N ARG A 118 -18.14 -5.24 -1.96
CA ARG A 118 -19.40 -5.71 -1.35
C ARG A 118 -20.12 -4.59 -0.59
N LEU A 119 -19.38 -3.72 0.08
CA LEU A 119 -19.92 -2.63 0.88
C LEU A 119 -20.51 -1.51 0.00
N VAL A 120 -19.83 -1.13 -1.10
CA VAL A 120 -20.36 -0.17 -2.10
C VAL A 120 -21.68 -0.67 -2.68
N ARG A 121 -21.74 -1.92 -3.12
CA ARG A 121 -22.97 -2.52 -3.68
C ARG A 121 -24.14 -2.50 -2.69
N LYS A 122 -23.87 -2.73 -1.40
CA LYS A 122 -24.90 -2.66 -0.34
C LYS A 122 -25.42 -1.25 -0.10
N MET A 123 -24.59 -0.22 -0.31
CA MET A 123 -25.00 1.18 -0.15
C MET A 123 -25.80 1.72 -1.34
N GLY A 124 -26.03 0.92 -2.38
CA GLY A 124 -26.76 1.36 -3.57
C GLY A 124 -26.03 2.44 -4.38
N SER A 125 -24.76 2.71 -4.05
CA SER A 125 -23.93 3.62 -4.81
C SER A 125 -23.55 2.96 -6.14
N SER A 126 -23.79 3.65 -7.25
CA SER A 126 -23.29 3.20 -8.55
C SER A 126 -21.77 3.07 -8.48
N PRO A 127 -21.15 2.00 -9.03
CA PRO A 127 -19.71 1.95 -9.14
C PRO A 127 -19.26 3.12 -10.01
N GLU A 128 -18.70 4.17 -9.39
CA GLU A 128 -17.94 5.17 -10.12
C GLU A 128 -16.92 4.46 -11.01
N SER A 129 -16.79 4.89 -12.26
CA SER A 129 -15.81 4.34 -13.18
C SER A 129 -14.41 4.64 -12.64
N LEU A 130 -13.82 3.68 -11.95
CA LEU A 130 -12.47 3.81 -11.45
C LEU A 130 -11.51 3.69 -12.64
N SER A 131 -10.79 4.77 -12.95
CA SER A 131 -9.71 4.72 -13.93
C SER A 131 -8.53 3.94 -13.34
N SER A 132 -8.16 2.82 -13.96
CA SER A 132 -6.92 2.14 -13.60
C SER A 132 -5.73 3.05 -13.89
N LEU A 133 -4.84 3.20 -12.91
CA LEU A 133 -3.58 3.92 -13.15
C LEU A 133 -2.66 3.03 -13.97
N PRO A 134 -2.02 3.57 -15.03
CA PRO A 134 -1.05 2.80 -15.78
C PRO A 134 0.13 2.45 -14.86
N PHE A 135 0.32 1.15 -14.65
CA PHE A 135 1.53 0.60 -14.04
C PHE A 135 2.35 -0.06 -15.12
N ASN A 136 3.58 0.39 -15.31
CA ASN A 136 4.51 -0.27 -16.21
C ASN A 136 5.19 -1.43 -15.46
N SER A 137 4.72 -2.65 -15.71
CA SER A 137 5.16 -3.88 -15.02
C SER A 137 6.58 -4.33 -15.37
N ASN A 138 7.27 -3.67 -16.30
CA ASN A 138 8.49 -4.19 -16.91
C ASN A 138 9.81 -3.92 -16.15
N ASP A 139 9.83 -3.26 -14.99
CA ASP A 139 11.07 -2.60 -14.53
C ASP A 139 11.43 -2.81 -13.05
N LEU A 140 11.48 -4.07 -12.57
CA LEU A 140 12.36 -4.34 -11.42
C LEU A 140 13.85 -4.36 -11.82
N GLY A 141 14.16 -4.42 -13.12
CA GLY A 141 15.52 -4.55 -13.64
C GLY A 141 15.94 -6.01 -13.84
N GLN A 142 17.05 -6.21 -14.55
CA GLN A 142 17.55 -7.53 -14.92
C GLN A 142 18.68 -8.02 -13.99
N ASP A 143 19.49 -7.11 -13.44
CA ASP A 143 20.56 -7.46 -12.53
C ASP A 143 20.06 -7.55 -11.08
N ASN A 144 20.79 -8.31 -10.25
CA ASN A 144 20.39 -8.57 -8.86
C ASN A 144 20.26 -7.30 -8.01
N ILE A 145 21.09 -6.29 -8.24
CA ILE A 145 21.12 -5.07 -7.45
C ILE A 145 19.88 -4.23 -7.77
N SER A 146 19.63 -3.96 -9.05
CA SER A 146 18.45 -3.22 -9.50
C SER A 146 17.17 -3.90 -9.05
N ARG A 147 17.09 -5.24 -9.14
CA ARG A 147 15.94 -6.02 -8.67
C ARG A 147 15.65 -5.78 -7.19
N LEU A 148 16.66 -5.88 -6.32
CA LEU A 148 16.48 -5.65 -4.89
C LEU A 148 16.08 -4.21 -4.57
N VAL A 149 16.73 -3.24 -5.21
CA VAL A 149 16.49 -1.80 -5.00
C VAL A 149 15.09 -1.39 -5.46
N ASN A 150 14.67 -1.83 -6.65
CA ASN A 150 13.34 -1.54 -7.20
C ASN A 150 12.25 -2.28 -6.42
N PHE A 151 12.50 -3.50 -5.96
CA PHE A 151 11.58 -4.25 -5.09
C PHE A 151 11.35 -3.49 -3.77
N HIS A 152 12.43 -3.06 -3.11
CA HIS A 152 12.37 -2.25 -1.89
C HIS A 152 11.67 -0.90 -2.13
N PHE A 153 11.95 -0.24 -3.26
CA PHE A 153 11.30 1.02 -3.62
C PHE A 153 9.80 0.86 -3.82
N LEU A 154 9.37 -0.17 -4.55
CA LEU A 154 7.96 -0.43 -4.80
C LEU A 154 7.21 -0.75 -3.50
N LEU A 155 7.82 -1.49 -2.58
CA LEU A 155 7.27 -1.68 -1.24
C LEU A 155 7.26 -0.41 -0.40
N SER A 156 8.25 0.48 -0.55
CA SER A 156 8.24 1.80 0.11
C SER A 156 7.06 2.65 -0.36
N CYS A 157 6.77 2.63 -1.67
CA CYS A 157 5.59 3.24 -2.25
C CYS A 157 4.31 2.63 -1.68
N PHE A 158 4.24 1.30 -1.59
CA PHE A 158 3.07 0.65 -1.04
C PHE A 158 2.88 0.93 0.45
N ARG A 159 3.97 1.07 1.22
CA ARG A 159 3.93 1.46 2.64
C ARG A 159 3.26 2.81 2.81
N ARG A 160 3.64 3.79 1.99
CA ARG A 160 3.04 5.13 1.97
C ARG A 160 1.54 5.07 1.70
N ASP A 161 1.16 4.31 0.68
CA ASP A 161 -0.25 4.25 0.26
C ASP A 161 -1.10 3.41 1.20
N SER A 162 -0.52 2.35 1.79
CA SER A 162 -1.14 1.56 2.85
C SER A 162 -1.43 2.43 4.07
N HIS A 163 -0.54 3.34 4.44
CA HIS A 163 -0.81 4.31 5.52
C HIS A 163 -2.03 5.21 5.20
N LYS A 164 -2.18 5.63 3.94
CA LYS A 164 -3.34 6.42 3.48
C LYS A 164 -4.63 5.61 3.51
N ILE A 165 -4.63 4.40 2.90
CA ILE A 165 -5.74 3.44 2.93
C ILE A 165 -6.22 3.24 4.37
N ASP A 166 -5.27 2.94 5.25
CA ASP A 166 -5.49 2.69 6.67
C ASP A 166 -6.14 3.88 7.38
N SER A 167 -5.63 5.08 7.12
CA SER A 167 -6.17 6.32 7.69
C SER A 167 -7.59 6.60 7.20
N PHE A 168 -7.87 6.41 5.91
CA PHE A 168 -9.18 6.62 5.33
C PHE A 168 -10.20 5.60 5.83
N LEU A 169 -9.83 4.33 5.94
CA LEU A 169 -10.69 3.30 6.52
C LEU A 169 -11.02 3.56 8.00
N LYS A 170 -10.08 4.13 8.76
CA LYS A 170 -10.35 4.58 10.13
C LYS A 170 -11.40 5.68 10.17
N VAL A 171 -11.27 6.71 9.33
CA VAL A 171 -12.26 7.81 9.21
C VAL A 171 -13.63 7.27 8.81
N LEU A 172 -13.71 6.40 7.80
CA LEU A 172 -14.95 5.76 7.36
C LEU A 172 -15.63 4.97 8.49
N ARG A 173 -14.86 4.15 9.23
CA ARG A 173 -15.38 3.40 10.38
C ARG A 173 -15.90 4.33 11.48
N CYS A 174 -15.16 5.40 11.74
CA CYS A 174 -15.52 6.42 12.72
C CYS A 174 -16.88 7.06 12.42
N ARG A 175 -17.08 7.50 11.16
CA ARG A 175 -18.33 8.10 10.68
C ARG A 175 -19.50 7.12 10.75
N ALA A 176 -19.29 5.88 10.29
CA ALA A 176 -20.29 4.83 10.39
C ALA A 176 -20.72 4.54 11.85
N SER A 177 -19.80 4.72 12.81
CA SER A 177 -20.06 4.53 14.25
C SER A 177 -20.62 5.77 14.95
N LYS A 178 -20.87 6.87 14.22
CA LYS A 178 -21.29 8.18 14.74
C LYS A 178 -20.40 8.73 15.88
N MET A 179 -19.10 8.42 15.85
CA MET A 179 -18.13 8.97 16.80
C MET A 179 -17.76 10.42 16.44
N LEU A 180 -17.49 11.26 17.45
CA LEU A 180 -17.00 12.62 17.23
C LEU A 180 -15.66 12.60 16.46
N PRO A 181 -15.43 13.51 15.49
CA PRO A 181 -14.18 13.56 14.72
C PRO A 181 -12.90 13.68 15.54
N GLU A 182 -12.96 14.26 16.75
CA GLU A 182 -11.81 14.36 17.67
C GLU A 182 -11.46 13.04 18.35
N MET A 183 -12.40 12.10 18.39
CA MET A 183 -12.21 10.73 18.88
C MET A 183 -11.73 9.77 17.78
N CYS A 184 -11.50 10.34 16.59
CA CYS A 184 -10.88 9.77 15.41
C CYS A 184 -9.49 10.42 15.20
#